data_AF-A0A821UQC3-F1
#
_entry.id   AF-A0A821UQC3-F1
#
_cell.length_a   1.000
_cell.length_b   1.000
_cell.length_c   1.000
_cell.angle_alpha   90.00
_cell.angle_beta   90.00
_cell.angle_gamma   90.00
#
_symmetry.space_group_name_H-M   'P 1'
#
loop_
_entity.id
_entity.type
_entity.pdbx_description
1 polymer ?
#
loop_
_entity_poly.entity_id
_entity_poly.type
_entity_poly.pdbx_seq_one_letter_code
_entity_poly.pdbx_strand_id
1 'polypeptide(L)'
;MSIRFPADKITPLYHEPLPGWVDSWVAATAVFSNLSRGLNPYIYSTEDVVCDLIPVDYVANLIIIAGAKGAITDDISVYNINSSSENPITWKCGSDLYLEQSKRLGYSKRNMQEIKVSKSTFVVNTMTFILQTVPCFFADVGLVLRGKTPRHLKEGSRSSVLRDILRPVTSTSWLIKSKKTQALIFTLDEHDKKSFPCDVNNIDWKEYSAIFCRGVREFLLKGK
;
A
#
# COMPACT_ATOMS: atom_id res chain seq x y z
N MET A 1 -21.95 -17.29 -4.48
CA MET A 1 -20.51 -17.05 -4.19
C MET A 1 -20.31 -15.57 -3.87
N SER A 2 -19.57 -15.25 -2.81
CA SER A 2 -19.21 -13.87 -2.45
C SER A 2 -17.71 -13.79 -2.21
N ILE A 3 -17.04 -12.77 -2.72
CA ILE A 3 -15.62 -12.56 -2.46
C ILE A 3 -15.47 -11.25 -1.72
N ARG A 4 -14.78 -11.27 -0.58
CA ARG A 4 -14.59 -10.08 0.26
C ARG A 4 -13.15 -9.63 0.22
N PHE A 5 -12.98 -8.37 -0.18
CA PHE A 5 -11.72 -7.66 -0.10
C PHE A 5 -12.02 -6.26 0.43
N PRO A 6 -11.40 -5.84 1.54
CA PRO A 6 -11.40 -4.44 1.92
C PRO A 6 -10.66 -3.65 0.82
N ALA A 7 -11.35 -2.70 0.17
CA ALA A 7 -10.79 -1.94 -0.97
C ALA A 7 -9.54 -1.12 -0.59
N ASP A 8 -9.32 -0.89 0.71
CA ASP A 8 -8.15 -0.24 1.29
C ASP A 8 -6.85 -1.05 1.18
N LYS A 9 -6.92 -2.30 0.71
CA LYS A 9 -5.79 -3.25 0.69
C LYS A 9 -5.30 -3.63 -0.71
N ILE A 10 -6.01 -3.18 -1.74
CA ILE A 10 -5.67 -3.48 -3.13
C ILE A 10 -4.52 -2.58 -3.58
N THR A 11 -3.49 -3.20 -4.12
CA THR A 11 -2.25 -2.56 -4.56
C THR A 11 -2.02 -2.79 -6.06
N PRO A 12 -1.05 -2.09 -6.68
CA PRO A 12 -0.81 -2.18 -8.13
C PRO A 12 -0.53 -3.62 -8.61
N LEU A 13 -0.69 -3.85 -9.91
CA LEU A 13 -0.45 -5.16 -10.52
C LEU A 13 0.95 -5.71 -10.19
N TYR A 14 1.04 -7.02 -9.93
CA TYR A 14 2.33 -7.67 -9.77
C TYR A 14 2.87 -8.16 -11.13
N HIS A 15 2.09 -8.92 -11.89
CA HIS A 15 2.55 -9.61 -13.10
C HIS A 15 1.85 -9.16 -14.38
N GLU A 16 0.55 -9.38 -14.52
CA GLU A 16 -0.14 -9.22 -15.81
C GLU A 16 -1.39 -8.33 -15.69
N PRO A 17 -1.80 -7.64 -16.77
CA PRO A 17 -1.10 -7.51 -18.07
C PRO A 17 0.03 -6.47 -18.06
N LEU A 18 0.14 -5.65 -17.01
CA LEU A 18 1.07 -4.54 -16.95
C LEU A 18 1.61 -4.35 -15.53
N PRO A 19 2.79 -4.90 -15.19
CA PRO A 19 3.37 -4.82 -13.85
C PRO A 19 3.40 -3.38 -13.32
N GLY A 20 2.92 -3.19 -12.09
CA GLY A 20 2.88 -1.91 -11.40
C GLY A 20 1.76 -0.97 -11.88
N TRP A 21 0.92 -1.37 -12.83
CA TRP A 21 -0.21 -0.53 -13.24
C TRP A 21 -1.12 -0.19 -12.06
N VAL A 22 -1.48 1.08 -11.99
CA VAL A 22 -2.38 1.66 -11.00
C VAL A 22 -2.98 2.95 -11.55
N ASP A 23 -4.27 3.17 -11.31
CA ASP A 23 -5.02 4.31 -11.84
C ASP A 23 -5.29 5.41 -10.80
N SER A 24 -5.12 5.10 -9.52
CA SER A 24 -5.61 5.96 -8.44
C SER A 24 -4.76 5.91 -7.16
N TRP A 25 -4.83 7.00 -6.39
CA TRP A 25 -4.18 7.14 -5.09
C TRP A 25 -5.04 6.50 -3.98
N VAL A 26 -5.21 5.18 -4.00
CA VAL A 26 -6.04 4.48 -3.00
C VAL A 26 -5.18 3.95 -1.85
N ALA A 27 -5.64 4.22 -0.63
CA ALA A 27 -5.14 3.67 0.64
C ALA A 27 -3.62 3.46 0.71
N ALA A 28 -3.14 2.22 0.63
CA ALA A 28 -1.72 1.86 0.74
C ALA A 28 -0.84 2.62 -0.28
N THR A 29 -1.28 2.74 -1.53
CA THR A 29 -0.56 3.47 -2.59
C THR A 29 -0.33 4.94 -2.22
N ALA A 30 -1.35 5.58 -1.65
CA ALA A 30 -1.25 6.96 -1.21
C ALA A 30 -0.32 7.13 0.02
N VAL A 31 -0.37 6.18 0.96
CA VAL A 31 0.54 6.15 2.12
C VAL A 31 1.99 6.01 1.66
N PHE A 32 2.33 4.94 0.94
CA PHE A 32 3.71 4.68 0.46
C PHE A 32 4.25 5.82 -0.40
N SER A 33 3.41 6.43 -1.24
CA SER A 33 3.81 7.60 -2.02
C SER A 33 4.11 8.83 -1.18
N ASN A 34 3.26 9.16 -0.20
CA ASN A 34 3.51 10.29 0.70
C ASN A 34 4.80 10.08 1.49
N LEU A 35 5.03 8.86 1.97
CA LEU A 35 6.27 8.48 2.65
C LEU A 35 7.50 8.73 1.78
N SER A 36 7.46 8.29 0.52
CA SER A 36 8.56 8.48 -0.42
C SER A 36 8.82 9.95 -0.81
N ARG A 37 7.88 10.84 -0.54
CA ARG A 37 8.01 12.30 -0.72
C ARG A 37 8.47 13.01 0.55
N GLY A 38 8.78 12.27 1.60
CA GLY A 38 9.17 12.83 2.90
C GLY A 38 7.99 13.48 3.64
N LEU A 39 6.77 13.03 3.39
CA LEU A 39 5.59 13.42 4.16
C LEU A 39 5.26 12.31 5.18
N ASN A 40 4.58 12.70 6.25
CA ASN A 40 4.25 11.87 7.42
C ASN A 40 5.50 11.25 8.07
N PRO A 41 6.45 12.06 8.58
CA PRO A 41 7.66 11.56 9.25
C PRO A 41 7.33 10.73 10.50
N TYR A 42 6.15 10.96 11.09
CA TYR A 42 5.60 10.16 12.18
C TYR A 42 4.21 9.64 11.84
N ILE A 43 3.98 8.36 12.13
CA ILE A 43 2.69 7.67 11.98
C ILE A 43 2.25 7.10 13.33
N TYR A 44 0.95 7.19 13.62
CA TYR A 44 0.37 6.52 14.76
C TYR A 44 0.29 5.02 14.50
N SER A 45 1.22 4.24 15.05
CA SER A 45 1.30 2.79 14.86
C SER A 45 2.35 2.17 15.80
N THR A 46 2.57 0.87 15.66
CA THR A 46 3.75 0.15 16.12
C THR A 46 4.46 -0.57 14.98
N GLU A 47 5.69 -0.99 15.21
CA GLU A 47 6.54 -1.62 14.18
C GLU A 47 6.04 -3.02 13.78
N ASP A 48 5.27 -3.68 14.65
CA ASP A 48 4.71 -5.02 14.50
C ASP A 48 3.31 -5.04 13.85
N VAL A 49 2.75 -3.88 13.47
CA VAL A 49 1.45 -3.85 12.78
C VAL A 49 1.59 -4.42 11.38
N VAL A 50 0.87 -5.51 11.13
CA VAL A 50 0.81 -6.19 9.83
C VAL A 50 -0.03 -5.34 8.88
N CYS A 51 0.51 -5.07 7.70
CA CYS A 51 -0.24 -4.49 6.58
C CYS A 51 -0.69 -5.60 5.63
N ASP A 52 -1.92 -5.48 5.17
CA ASP A 52 -2.52 -6.43 4.25
C ASP A 52 -2.52 -5.80 2.86
N LEU A 53 -1.70 -6.34 1.97
CA LEU A 53 -1.44 -5.79 0.64
C LEU A 53 -1.65 -6.91 -0.39
N ILE A 54 -2.58 -6.70 -1.31
CA ILE A 54 -2.87 -7.68 -2.35
C ILE A 54 -2.83 -7.01 -3.73
N PRO A 55 -1.96 -7.50 -4.65
CA PRO A 55 -1.97 -7.08 -6.04
C PRO A 55 -3.34 -7.29 -6.69
N VAL A 56 -3.80 -6.33 -7.50
CA VAL A 56 -5.13 -6.41 -8.12
C VAL A 56 -5.29 -7.59 -9.10
N ASP A 57 -4.21 -8.08 -9.72
CA ASP A 57 -4.19 -9.30 -10.53
C ASP A 57 -4.48 -10.55 -9.71
N TYR A 58 -3.97 -10.64 -8.48
CA TYR A 58 -4.26 -11.77 -7.60
C TYR A 58 -5.75 -11.83 -7.24
N VAL A 59 -6.36 -10.66 -7.03
CA VAL A 59 -7.81 -10.53 -6.81
C VAL A 59 -8.58 -10.98 -8.05
N ALA A 60 -8.22 -10.49 -9.24
CA ALA A 60 -8.87 -10.83 -10.50
C ALA A 60 -8.77 -12.34 -10.81
N ASN A 61 -7.58 -12.91 -10.65
CA ASN A 61 -7.31 -14.33 -10.86
C ASN A 61 -8.13 -15.20 -9.90
N LEU A 62 -8.23 -14.81 -8.62
CA LEU A 62 -9.09 -15.52 -7.68
C LEU A 62 -10.58 -15.45 -8.07
N ILE A 63 -11.06 -14.32 -8.58
CA ILE A 63 -12.44 -14.19 -9.05
C ILE A 63 -12.70 -15.19 -10.18
N ILE A 64 -11.79 -15.28 -11.16
CA ILE A 64 -11.89 -16.21 -12.29
C ILE A 64 -11.89 -17.66 -11.81
N ILE A 65 -10.91 -18.02 -10.97
CA ILE A 65 -10.77 -19.37 -10.40
C ILE A 65 -12.02 -19.77 -9.63
N ALA A 66 -12.51 -18.89 -8.76
CA ALA A 66 -13.67 -19.20 -7.94
C ALA A 66 -14.97 -19.22 -8.77
N GLY A 67 -15.07 -18.46 -9.86
CA GLY A 67 -16.16 -18.59 -10.83
C GLY A 67 -16.13 -19.92 -11.58
N ALA A 68 -14.95 -20.42 -11.94
CA ALA A 68 -14.79 -21.64 -12.71
C ALA A 68 -14.83 -22.94 -11.88
N LYS A 69 -14.29 -22.90 -10.66
CA LYS A 69 -14.04 -24.09 -9.81
C LYS A 69 -14.71 -23.99 -8.43
N GLY A 70 -15.37 -22.88 -8.13
CA GLY A 70 -16.07 -22.70 -6.86
C GLY A 70 -17.14 -23.76 -6.65
N ALA A 71 -17.26 -24.24 -5.42
CA ALA A 71 -18.26 -25.23 -5.09
C ALA A 71 -19.67 -24.64 -5.26
N ILE A 72 -20.51 -25.32 -6.04
CA ILE A 72 -21.95 -25.05 -6.09
C ILE A 72 -22.55 -25.73 -4.87
N THR A 73 -22.82 -24.93 -3.85
CA THR A 73 -23.42 -25.36 -2.58
C THR A 73 -24.69 -24.57 -2.32
N ASP A 74 -25.63 -25.15 -1.58
CA ASP A 74 -26.84 -24.45 -1.13
C ASP A 74 -26.51 -23.22 -0.27
N ASP A 75 -25.37 -23.28 0.44
CA ASP A 75 -24.80 -22.15 1.19
C ASP A 75 -23.90 -21.25 0.33
N ILE A 76 -23.84 -19.96 0.68
CA ILE A 76 -22.93 -19.01 0.01
C ILE A 76 -21.47 -19.32 0.39
N SER A 77 -20.71 -19.84 -0.56
CA SER A 77 -19.26 -19.93 -0.45
C SER A 77 -18.62 -18.54 -0.49
N VAL A 78 -17.83 -18.23 0.56
CA VAL A 78 -17.08 -16.99 0.72
C VAL A 78 -15.58 -17.28 0.61
N TYR A 79 -14.92 -16.61 -0.33
CA TYR A 79 -13.47 -16.67 -0.51
C TYR A 79 -12.87 -15.33 -0.07
N ASN A 80 -11.79 -15.38 0.71
CA ASN A 80 -11.04 -14.20 1.15
C ASN A 80 -9.61 -14.34 0.65
N ILE A 81 -9.05 -13.30 0.04
CA ILE A 81 -7.61 -13.21 -0.24
C ILE A 81 -7.01 -12.17 0.68
N ASN A 82 -5.87 -12.47 1.28
CA ASN A 82 -5.17 -11.58 2.18
C ASN A 82 -3.71 -12.05 2.33
N SER A 83 -2.81 -11.13 2.63
CA SER A 83 -1.43 -11.43 3.01
C SER A 83 -1.30 -11.61 4.52
N SER A 84 -2.23 -11.06 5.31
CA SER A 84 -2.14 -11.05 6.77
C SER A 84 -1.97 -12.43 7.43
N SER A 85 -2.60 -13.49 6.90
CA SER A 85 -2.49 -14.85 7.42
C SER A 85 -1.59 -15.76 6.61
N GLU A 86 -1.35 -15.43 5.34
CA GLU A 86 -0.64 -16.30 4.40
C GLU A 86 0.82 -15.88 4.24
N ASN A 87 1.07 -14.57 4.04
CA ASN A 87 2.41 -14.03 3.80
C ASN A 87 2.53 -12.64 4.46
N PRO A 88 2.56 -12.55 5.80
CA PRO A 88 2.45 -11.29 6.52
C PRO A 88 3.65 -10.38 6.27
N ILE A 89 3.38 -9.09 6.05
CA ILE A 89 4.38 -8.03 6.00
C ILE A 89 3.95 -6.91 6.95
N THR A 90 4.90 -6.30 7.68
CA THR A 90 4.59 -5.18 8.56
C THR A 90 4.62 -3.85 7.80
N TRP A 91 3.86 -2.86 8.28
CA TRP A 91 3.93 -1.50 7.74
C TRP A 91 5.37 -0.95 7.74
N LYS A 92 6.16 -1.28 8.77
CA LYS A 92 7.58 -0.90 8.86
C LYS A 92 8.39 -1.53 7.73
N CYS A 93 8.34 -2.85 7.60
CA CYS A 93 9.09 -3.59 6.56
C CYS A 93 8.68 -3.15 5.15
N GLY A 94 7.37 -3.08 4.87
CA GLY A 94 6.86 -2.63 3.57
C GLY A 94 7.29 -1.19 3.24
N SER A 95 7.29 -0.30 4.24
CA SER A 95 7.74 1.08 4.05
C SER A 95 9.24 1.16 3.80
N ASP A 96 10.05 0.39 4.54
CA ASP A 96 11.50 0.35 4.34
C ASP A 96 11.86 -0.12 2.94
N LEU A 97 11.25 -1.22 2.48
CA LEU A 97 11.41 -1.74 1.12
C LEU A 97 11.02 -0.69 0.09
N TYR A 98 9.83 -0.09 0.21
CA TYR A 98 9.35 0.93 -0.72
C TYR A 98 10.27 2.17 -0.76
N LEU A 99 10.74 2.63 0.40
CA LEU A 99 11.67 3.76 0.50
C LEU A 99 13.02 3.43 -0.11
N GLU A 100 13.56 2.23 0.09
CA GLU A 100 14.78 1.76 -0.55
C GLU A 100 14.66 1.81 -2.08
N GLN A 101 13.55 1.31 -2.63
CA GLN A 101 13.32 1.36 -4.08
C GLN A 101 13.13 2.79 -4.60
N SER A 102 12.42 3.65 -3.86
CA SER A 102 12.25 5.05 -4.22
C SER A 102 13.58 5.81 -4.27
N LYS A 103 14.50 5.53 -3.33
CA LYS A 103 15.88 6.03 -3.34
C LYS A 103 16.61 5.61 -4.61
N ARG A 104 16.59 4.31 -4.91
CA ARG A 104 17.26 3.75 -6.11
C ARG A 104 16.74 4.36 -7.42
N LEU A 105 15.44 4.61 -7.50
CA LEU A 105 14.82 5.18 -8.70
C LEU A 105 15.02 6.69 -8.85
N GLY A 106 15.61 7.38 -7.87
CA GLY A 106 15.84 8.83 -7.88
C GLY A 106 14.54 9.64 -7.88
N TYR A 107 13.42 9.03 -7.46
CA TYR A 107 12.11 9.67 -7.42
C TYR A 107 11.92 10.51 -6.15
N SER A 108 12.61 10.16 -5.06
CA SER A 108 12.46 10.85 -3.78
C SER A 108 12.98 12.28 -3.81
N LYS A 109 12.10 13.25 -3.51
CA LYS A 109 12.42 14.67 -3.34
C LYS A 109 12.16 15.07 -1.90
N ARG A 110 13.18 14.93 -1.03
CA ARG A 110 13.44 15.59 0.26
C ARG A 110 14.34 14.69 1.10
N ASN A 111 14.95 15.25 2.14
CA ASN A 111 15.63 14.51 3.21
C ASN A 111 14.71 13.36 3.68
N MET A 112 14.97 12.14 3.19
CA MET A 112 14.21 10.95 3.53
C MET A 112 14.55 10.57 4.95
N GLN A 113 13.80 11.15 5.88
CA GLN A 113 13.81 10.67 7.25
C GLN A 113 13.18 9.29 7.26
N GLU A 114 13.80 8.38 7.99
CA GLU A 114 13.16 7.12 8.35
C GLU A 114 11.82 7.44 9.02
N ILE A 115 10.80 6.70 8.61
CA ILE A 115 9.46 6.87 9.17
C ILE A 115 9.51 6.33 10.58
N LYS A 116 9.06 7.15 11.52
CA LYS A 116 8.99 6.77 12.92
C LYS A 116 7.54 6.47 13.29
N VAL A 117 7.36 5.44 14.11
CA VAL A 117 6.04 5.07 14.62
C VAL A 117 5.93 5.45 16.09
N SER A 118 4.72 5.82 16.53
CA SER A 118 4.44 6.09 17.94
C SER A 118 3.00 5.76 18.29
N LYS A 119 2.76 5.25 19.50
CA LYS A 119 1.41 5.07 20.06
C LYS A 119 0.80 6.34 20.68
N SER A 120 1.50 7.48 20.62
CA SER A 120 1.02 8.74 21.18
C SER A 120 0.65 9.72 20.08
N THR A 121 -0.64 10.05 19.98
CA THR A 121 -1.15 11.07 19.05
C THR A 121 -0.46 12.42 19.29
N PHE A 122 -0.16 12.74 20.55
CA PHE A 122 0.56 13.97 20.91
C PHE A 122 1.96 14.00 20.30
N VAL A 123 2.72 12.90 20.40
CA VAL A 123 4.06 12.80 19.81
C VAL A 123 3.97 12.89 18.29
N VAL A 124 3.05 12.15 17.66
CA VAL A 124 2.85 12.18 16.21
C VAL A 124 2.55 13.59 15.73
N ASN A 125 1.62 14.29 16.37
CA ASN A 125 1.23 15.65 15.98
C ASN A 125 2.35 16.67 16.19
N THR A 126 3.03 16.62 17.34
CA THR A 126 4.15 17.52 17.66
C THR A 126 5.29 17.33 16.68
N MET A 127 5.70 16.09 16.43
CA MET A 127 6.78 15.79 15.49
C MET A 127 6.40 16.10 14.06
N THR A 128 5.14 15.89 13.66
CA THR A 128 4.65 16.32 12.34
C THR A 128 4.71 17.84 12.20
N PHE A 129 4.33 18.58 13.24
CA PHE A 129 4.42 20.04 13.22
C PHE A 129 5.86 20.51 13.03
N ILE A 130 6.79 19.97 13.81
CA ILE A 130 8.22 20.35 13.78
C ILE A 130 8.90 19.90 12.49
N LEU A 131 8.73 18.64 12.07
CA LEU A 131 9.51 18.02 11.00
C LEU A 131 8.88 18.16 9.62
N GLN A 132 7.58 18.47 9.54
CA GLN A 132 6.87 18.63 8.27
C GLN A 132 6.25 20.02 8.13
N THR A 133 5.41 20.46 9.07
CA THR A 133 4.64 21.71 8.91
C THR A 133 5.53 22.94 8.87
N VAL A 134 6.45 23.08 9.83
CA VAL A 134 7.38 24.21 9.90
C VAL A 134 8.29 24.28 8.66
N PRO A 135 8.97 23.20 8.22
CA PRO A 135 9.73 23.22 6.97
C PRO A 135 8.88 23.52 5.72
N CYS A 136 7.65 23.01 5.65
CA CYS A 136 6.75 23.32 4.55
C CYS A 136 6.36 24.80 4.52
N PHE A 137 6.13 25.43 5.68
CA PHE A 137 5.86 26.85 5.79
C PHE A 137 7.01 27.68 5.23
N PHE A 138 8.25 27.43 5.70
CA PHE A 138 9.41 28.17 5.20
C PHE A 138 9.67 27.93 3.71
N ALA A 139 9.45 26.71 3.23
CA ALA A 139 9.56 26.41 1.80
C ALA A 139 8.54 27.20 0.97
N ASP A 140 7.30 27.33 1.45
CA ASP A 140 6.26 28.12 0.79
C ASP A 140 6.52 29.62 0.85
N VAL A 141 7.02 30.15 1.98
CA VAL A 141 7.49 31.54 2.06
C VAL A 141 8.57 31.80 1.00
N GLY A 142 9.54 30.88 0.85
CA GLY A 142 10.57 30.97 -0.19
C GLY A 142 10.01 30.93 -1.61
N LEU A 143 8.91 30.20 -1.86
CA LEU A 143 8.22 30.22 -3.15
C LEU A 143 7.53 31.57 -3.40
N VAL A 144 6.82 32.09 -2.40
CA VAL A 144 6.11 33.38 -2.48
C VAL A 144 7.09 34.53 -2.73
N LEU A 145 8.22 34.55 -2.02
CA LEU A 145 9.30 35.54 -2.23
C LEU A 145 9.90 35.49 -3.65
N ARG A 146 9.79 34.34 -4.34
CA ARG A 146 10.20 34.16 -5.74
C ARG A 146 9.05 34.37 -6.74
N GLY A 147 7.91 34.90 -6.29
CA GLY A 147 6.72 35.11 -7.12
C GLY A 147 6.02 33.82 -7.54
N LYS A 148 6.28 32.69 -6.87
CA LYS A 148 5.68 31.38 -7.18
C LYS A 148 4.55 31.06 -6.22
N THR A 149 3.60 30.24 -6.67
CA THR A 149 2.46 29.80 -5.86
C THR A 149 2.93 28.85 -4.73
N PRO A 150 2.53 29.08 -3.46
CA PRO A 150 2.81 28.17 -2.36
C PRO A 150 2.04 26.86 -2.54
N ARG A 151 2.64 25.73 -2.18
CA ARG A 151 2.05 24.40 -2.38
C ARG A 151 2.39 23.38 -1.30
N HIS A 152 3.50 23.54 -0.60
CA HIS A 152 4.05 22.55 0.31
C HIS A 152 3.19 22.36 1.57
N LEU A 153 2.65 23.43 2.14
CA LEU A 153 1.71 23.34 3.26
C LEU A 153 0.41 22.63 2.86
N LYS A 154 -0.10 22.91 1.66
CA LYS A 154 -1.31 22.26 1.13
C LYS A 154 -1.07 20.77 0.91
N GLU A 155 0.07 20.39 0.33
CA GLU A 155 0.49 18.99 0.17
C GLU A 155 0.63 18.29 1.52
N GLY A 156 1.33 18.91 2.49
CA GLY A 156 1.53 18.37 3.82
C GLY A 156 0.23 18.20 4.62
N SER A 157 -0.67 19.18 4.56
CA SER A 157 -1.98 19.13 5.22
C SER A 157 -2.82 17.97 4.67
N ARG A 158 -2.89 17.81 3.34
CA ARG A 158 -3.60 16.67 2.71
C ARG A 158 -3.02 15.32 3.15
N SER A 159 -1.70 15.23 3.26
CA SER A 159 -1.02 14.02 3.73
C SER A 159 -1.37 13.69 5.18
N SER A 160 -1.42 14.69 6.07
CA SER A 160 -1.82 14.49 7.47
C SER A 160 -3.28 14.06 7.59
N VAL A 161 -4.19 14.69 6.83
CA VAL A 161 -5.61 14.29 6.79
C VAL A 161 -5.75 12.83 6.35
N LEU A 162 -5.06 12.43 5.28
CA LEU A 162 -5.08 11.05 4.80
C LEU A 162 -4.54 10.08 5.87
N ARG A 163 -3.43 10.42 6.53
CA ARG A 163 -2.86 9.61 7.61
C ARG A 163 -3.87 9.41 8.74
N ASP A 164 -4.57 10.46 9.13
CA ASP A 164 -5.53 10.40 10.24
C ASP A 164 -6.77 9.59 9.86
N ILE A 165 -7.24 9.68 8.59
CA ILE A 165 -8.30 8.83 8.04
C ILE A 165 -7.89 7.36 8.04
N LEU A 166 -6.66 7.05 7.62
CA LEU A 166 -6.15 5.68 7.50
C LEU A 166 -5.61 5.11 8.81
N ARG A 167 -5.63 5.88 9.91
CA ARG A 167 -5.11 5.45 11.21
C ARG A 167 -5.64 4.07 11.65
N PRO A 168 -6.95 3.75 11.56
CA PRO A 168 -7.46 2.43 11.96
C PRO A 168 -6.85 1.27 11.17
N VAL A 169 -6.47 1.52 9.90
CA VAL A 169 -5.83 0.53 9.02
C VAL A 169 -4.34 0.41 9.35
N THR A 170 -3.67 1.53 9.62
CA THR A 170 -2.23 1.54 9.89
C THR A 170 -1.87 1.16 11.32
N SER A 171 -2.81 1.18 12.27
CA SER A 171 -2.55 0.91 13.69
C SER A 171 -3.10 -0.42 14.21
N THR A 172 -3.76 -1.21 13.36
CA THR A 172 -4.42 -2.45 13.78
C THR A 172 -4.12 -3.56 12.79
N SER A 173 -3.56 -4.66 13.31
CA SER A 173 -3.37 -5.89 12.53
C SER A 173 -4.70 -6.63 12.42
N TRP A 174 -5.22 -6.73 11.20
CA TRP A 174 -6.43 -7.50 10.92
C TRP A 174 -6.05 -8.86 10.37
N LEU A 175 -6.14 -9.90 11.19
CA LEU A 175 -5.89 -11.27 10.73
C LEU A 175 -7.14 -11.82 10.04
N ILE A 176 -7.09 -11.94 8.71
CA ILE A 176 -8.20 -12.48 7.91
C ILE A 176 -7.94 -13.96 7.64
N LYS A 177 -8.94 -14.81 7.84
CA LYS A 177 -8.82 -16.25 7.53
C LYS A 177 -9.16 -16.51 6.05
N SER A 178 -8.30 -17.28 5.38
CA SER A 178 -8.38 -17.62 3.94
C SER A 178 -8.50 -19.12 3.65
N LYS A 179 -8.87 -19.96 4.62
CA LYS A 179 -8.89 -21.43 4.48
C LYS A 179 -9.63 -21.95 3.22
N LYS A 180 -10.80 -21.39 2.90
CA LYS A 180 -11.57 -21.78 1.70
C LYS A 180 -10.86 -21.42 0.40
N THR A 181 -10.19 -20.26 0.37
CA THR A 181 -9.38 -19.81 -0.76
C THR A 181 -8.20 -20.72 -0.98
N GLN A 182 -7.46 -21.04 0.08
CA GLN A 182 -6.33 -21.96 -0.01
C GLN A 182 -6.76 -23.34 -0.48
N ALA A 183 -7.83 -23.90 0.10
CA ALA A 183 -8.38 -25.17 -0.34
C ALA A 183 -8.76 -25.16 -1.84
N LEU A 184 -9.32 -24.06 -2.34
CA LEU A 184 -9.65 -23.90 -3.76
C LEU A 184 -8.41 -23.79 -4.65
N ILE A 185 -7.37 -23.07 -4.22
CA ILE A 185 -6.11 -22.98 -4.97
C ILE A 185 -5.42 -24.34 -5.04
N PHE A 186 -5.50 -25.16 -3.97
CA PHE A 186 -4.93 -26.50 -3.94
C PHE A 186 -5.61 -27.50 -4.89
N THR A 187 -6.86 -27.28 -5.30
CA THR A 187 -7.53 -28.16 -6.28
C THR A 187 -7.16 -27.85 -7.73
N LEU A 188 -6.46 -26.74 -7.98
CA LEU A 188 -5.99 -26.38 -9.31
C LEU A 188 -4.83 -27.27 -9.75
N ASP A 189 -4.80 -27.59 -11.03
CA ASP A 189 -3.62 -28.20 -11.65
C ASP A 189 -2.51 -27.14 -11.87
N GLU A 190 -1.32 -27.62 -12.22
CA GLU A 190 -0.15 -26.76 -12.40
C GLU A 190 -0.27 -25.81 -13.61
N HIS A 191 -1.14 -26.12 -14.58
CA HIS A 191 -1.39 -25.24 -15.71
C HIS A 191 -2.27 -24.06 -15.29
N ASP A 192 -3.36 -24.32 -14.55
CA ASP A 192 -4.27 -23.32 -14.03
C ASP A 192 -3.57 -22.39 -13.02
N LYS A 193 -2.73 -22.93 -12.13
CA LYS A 193 -1.94 -22.11 -11.19
C LYS A 193 -0.99 -21.14 -11.88
N LYS A 194 -0.40 -21.54 -13.01
CA LYS A 194 0.49 -20.69 -13.82
C LYS A 194 -0.27 -19.67 -14.64
N SER A 195 -1.44 -20.04 -15.16
CA SER A 195 -2.28 -19.17 -15.96
C SER A 195 -2.98 -18.09 -15.12
N PHE A 196 -3.34 -18.43 -13.88
CA PHE A 196 -4.06 -17.53 -12.96
C PHE A 196 -3.36 -17.47 -11.59
N PRO A 197 -2.14 -16.90 -11.51
CA PRO A 197 -1.42 -16.80 -10.24
C PRO A 197 -2.20 -15.96 -9.23
N CYS A 198 -2.55 -16.56 -8.08
CA CYS A 198 -3.22 -15.86 -6.98
C CYS A 198 -2.82 -16.37 -5.58
N ASP A 199 -1.81 -17.25 -5.49
CA ASP A 199 -1.30 -17.73 -4.21
C ASP A 199 -0.38 -16.66 -3.57
N VAL A 200 -0.90 -16.02 -2.53
CA VAL A 200 -0.27 -14.91 -1.81
C VAL A 200 1.07 -15.32 -1.16
N ASN A 201 1.27 -16.62 -0.87
CA ASN A 201 2.54 -17.14 -0.36
C ASN A 201 3.70 -16.93 -1.34
N ASN A 202 3.42 -16.81 -2.63
CA ASN A 202 4.43 -16.65 -3.68
C ASN A 202 4.82 -15.19 -3.94
N ILE A 203 4.26 -14.24 -3.19
CA ILE A 203 4.66 -12.83 -3.31
C ILE A 203 6.04 -12.63 -2.67
N ASP A 204 7.03 -12.33 -3.51
CA ASP A 204 8.31 -11.78 -3.05
C ASP A 204 8.11 -10.28 -2.76
N TRP A 205 8.07 -9.92 -1.47
CA TRP A 205 7.83 -8.54 -1.06
C TRP A 205 8.89 -7.56 -1.56
N LYS A 206 10.14 -8.01 -1.73
CA LYS A 206 11.22 -7.14 -2.20
C LYS A 206 11.07 -6.86 -3.68
N GLU A 207 10.83 -7.88 -4.50
CA GLU A 207 10.53 -7.73 -5.92
C GLU A 207 9.25 -6.90 -6.12
N TYR A 208 8.18 -7.26 -5.42
CA TYR A 208 6.90 -6.57 -5.53
C TYR A 208 7.01 -5.10 -5.13
N SER A 209 7.77 -4.76 -4.08
CA SER A 209 8.00 -3.35 -3.69
C SER A 209 8.65 -2.52 -4.80
N ALA A 210 9.52 -3.12 -5.62
CA ALA A 210 10.17 -2.45 -6.73
C ALA A 210 9.21 -2.19 -7.89
N ILE A 211 8.37 -3.17 -8.21
CA ILE A 211 7.31 -3.05 -9.22
C ILE A 211 6.27 -2.01 -8.77
N PHE A 212 5.82 -2.10 -7.52
CA PHE A 212 4.90 -1.13 -6.93
C PHE A 212 5.48 0.30 -7.01
N CYS A 213 6.70 0.52 -6.51
CA CYS A 213 7.31 1.85 -6.50
C CYS A 213 7.48 2.42 -7.93
N ARG A 214 7.91 1.58 -8.88
CA ARG A 214 8.03 1.96 -10.30
C ARG A 214 6.68 2.32 -10.90
N GLY A 215 5.67 1.48 -10.67
CA GLY A 215 4.32 1.65 -11.14
C GLY A 215 3.70 2.97 -10.69
N VAL A 216 3.80 3.29 -9.41
CA VAL A 216 3.33 4.59 -8.87
C VAL A 216 3.99 5.76 -9.58
N ARG A 217 5.30 5.69 -9.81
CA ARG A 217 6.05 6.74 -10.53
C ARG A 217 5.58 6.88 -11.97
N GLU A 218 5.41 5.77 -12.68
CA GLU A 218 5.09 5.76 -14.11
C GLU A 218 3.64 6.19 -14.35
N PHE A 219 2.68 5.60 -13.64
CA PHE A 219 1.25 5.77 -13.94
C PHE A 219 0.61 6.94 -13.20
N LEU A 220 1.04 7.27 -11.97
CA LEU A 220 0.38 8.33 -11.18
C LEU A 220 1.12 9.67 -11.18
N LEU A 221 2.44 9.65 -11.36
CA LEU A 221 3.28 10.84 -11.19
C LEU A 221 3.82 11.41 -12.50
N LYS A 222 4.12 10.57 -13.49
CA LYS A 222 4.47 11.02 -14.85
C LYS A 222 3.25 11.15 -15.76
N GLY A 223 2.18 10.41 -15.49
CA GLY A 223 0.95 10.43 -16.29
C GLY A 223 0.08 11.68 -16.14
N LYS A 224 0.59 12.76 -15.55
CA LYS A 224 -0.10 14.05 -15.36
C LYS A 224 0.79 15.23 -15.71
#